data_AF-A0A351PTX5-F1
#
_entry.id   AF-A0A351PTX5-F1
#
_cell.length_a   1.000
_cell.length_b   1.000
_cell.length_c   1.000
_cell.angle_alpha   90.00
_cell.angle_beta   90.00
_cell.angle_gamma   90.00
#
_symmetry.space_group_name_H-M   'P 1'
#
loop_
_entity.id
_entity.type
_entity.pdbx_description
1 polymer ?
#
loop_
_entity_poly.entity_id
_entity_poly.type
_entity_poly.pdbx_seq_one_letter_code
_entity_poly.pdbx_strand_id
1 'polypeptide(L)'
;YRRHFTMKGSKGDKFARILSSKEAKRVLSLTDIVLPKPRNYYIETNYSQYVHAHHAEDLDTTRKIIEEMYPDYLPAYDSVMKSTKGHRFNMFIMKKNRFDEYCEWLFNILFELEKRLDISDYSVNDARVFGFVSERLLDVWLLTTHYGYRELPYIFMEDENWLKKGSAFIMRKFGKK
;
A
#
# COMPACT_ATOMS: atom_id res chain seq x y z
N TYR A 1 -9.04 -3.10 11.51
CA TYR A 1 -7.68 -3.69 11.45
C TYR A 1 -6.60 -2.67 11.81
N ARG A 2 -6.18 -2.59 13.08
CA ARG A 2 -4.98 -1.81 13.47
C ARG A 2 -3.69 -2.59 13.24
N ARG A 3 -2.71 -1.97 12.57
CA ARG A 3 -1.38 -2.54 12.26
C ARG A 3 -0.28 -1.67 12.87
N HIS A 4 0.74 -2.30 13.46
CA HIS A 4 1.90 -1.59 14.02
C HIS A 4 3.19 -2.23 13.53
N PHE A 5 4.23 -1.42 13.32
CA PHE A 5 5.58 -1.93 13.04
C PHE A 5 6.10 -2.72 14.24
N THR A 6 6.97 -3.69 13.99
CA THR A 6 7.66 -4.49 15.02
C THR A 6 9.10 -4.76 14.61
N MET A 7 9.95 -5.17 15.55
CA MET A 7 11.31 -5.63 15.24
C MET A 7 11.33 -7.14 15.02
N LYS A 8 12.25 -7.61 14.18
CA LYS A 8 12.46 -9.06 13.98
C LYS A 8 12.90 -9.67 15.31
N GLY A 9 12.16 -10.66 15.80
CA GLY A 9 12.48 -11.36 17.05
C GLY A 9 11.93 -10.72 18.33
N SER A 10 11.10 -9.67 18.23
CA SER A 10 10.41 -9.10 19.40
C SER A 10 9.56 -10.17 20.11
N LYS A 11 9.70 -10.26 21.43
CA LYS A 11 9.01 -11.22 22.31
C LYS A 11 7.94 -10.53 23.15
N GLY A 12 7.09 -11.30 23.80
CA GLY A 12 5.99 -10.81 24.63
C GLY A 12 4.66 -10.75 23.87
N ASP A 13 3.66 -10.13 24.50
CA ASP A 13 2.35 -9.92 23.90
C ASP A 13 2.40 -8.95 22.69
N LYS A 14 1.25 -8.74 22.02
CA LYS A 14 1.17 -7.88 20.84
C LYS A 14 1.62 -6.44 21.13
N PHE A 15 1.30 -5.88 22.31
CA PHE A 15 1.65 -4.51 22.66
C PHE A 15 3.14 -4.35 22.97
N ALA A 16 3.73 -5.30 23.69
CA ALA A 16 5.17 -5.34 23.98
C ALA A 16 6.03 -5.44 22.71
N ARG A 17 5.46 -5.94 21.61
CA ARG A 17 6.13 -6.11 20.32
C ARG A 17 6.02 -4.88 19.41
N ILE A 18 5.24 -3.86 19.76
CA ILE A 18 5.14 -2.64 18.96
C ILE A 18 6.51 -1.94 18.93
N LEU A 19 6.91 -1.47 17.75
CA LEU A 19 8.14 -0.72 17.53
C LEU A 19 8.17 0.51 18.46
N SER A 20 9.16 0.56 19.35
CA SER A 20 9.34 1.67 20.28
C SER A 20 9.95 2.89 19.59
N SER A 21 9.79 4.07 20.20
CA SER A 21 10.43 5.31 19.71
C SER A 21 11.95 5.19 19.62
N LYS A 22 12.59 4.48 20.58
CA LYS A 22 14.04 4.25 20.59
C LYS A 22 14.48 3.39 19.40
N GLU A 23 13.72 2.35 19.07
CA GLU A 23 14.00 1.51 17.91
C GLU A 23 13.74 2.25 16.60
N ALA A 24 12.62 2.99 16.50
CA ALA A 24 12.31 3.80 15.32
C ALA A 24 13.43 4.83 15.04
N LYS A 25 13.91 5.54 16.07
CA LYS A 25 15.05 6.48 15.94
C LYS A 25 16.32 5.79 15.47
N ARG A 26 16.61 4.57 15.95
CA ARG A 26 17.77 3.78 15.50
C ARG A 26 17.64 3.33 14.05
N VAL A 27 16.45 2.97 13.59
CA VAL A 27 16.24 2.60 12.18
C VAL A 27 16.38 3.84 11.31
N LEU A 28 15.77 4.96 11.70
CA LEU A 28 15.83 6.24 10.98
C LEU A 28 17.21 6.92 10.98
N SER A 29 18.15 6.48 11.83
CA SER A 29 19.55 6.91 11.70
C SER A 29 20.28 6.23 10.55
N LEU A 30 19.71 5.16 9.97
CA LEU A 30 20.30 4.37 8.89
C LEU A 30 19.55 4.52 7.56
N THR A 31 18.38 5.14 7.55
CA THR A 31 17.53 5.32 6.37
C THR A 31 16.56 6.47 6.60
N ASP A 32 16.11 7.13 5.54
CA ASP A 32 15.09 8.17 5.63
C ASP A 32 13.66 7.59 5.62
N ILE A 33 13.50 6.38 5.10
CA ILE A 33 12.21 5.74 4.83
C ILE A 33 12.20 4.32 5.39
N VAL A 34 11.10 3.98 6.07
CA VAL A 34 10.79 2.65 6.59
C VAL A 34 9.42 2.23 6.10
N LEU A 35 9.32 1.03 5.50
CA LEU A 35 8.11 0.45 4.95
C LEU A 35 7.80 -0.90 5.60
N PRO A 36 6.56 -1.40 5.55
CA PRO A 36 6.28 -2.78 5.90
C PRO A 36 6.98 -3.71 4.91
N LYS A 37 7.10 -4.98 5.25
CA LYS A 37 7.43 -5.97 4.22
C LYS A 37 6.37 -5.95 3.10
N PRO A 38 6.79 -5.90 1.84
CA PRO A 38 5.89 -5.91 0.69
C PRO A 38 5.15 -7.24 0.60
N ARG A 39 3.96 -7.20 0.00
CA ARG A 39 3.15 -8.37 -0.28
C ARG A 39 3.55 -8.95 -1.64
N ASN A 40 3.66 -10.27 -1.70
CA ASN A 40 3.84 -11.01 -2.96
C ASN A 40 2.49 -11.64 -3.35
N TYR A 41 2.02 -11.30 -4.54
CA TYR A 41 0.95 -11.99 -5.24
C TYR A 41 1.63 -13.05 -6.13
N TYR A 42 1.15 -14.30 -6.11
CA TYR A 42 1.79 -15.36 -6.89
C TYR A 42 1.21 -15.51 -8.29
N ILE A 43 0.02 -14.98 -8.52
CA ILE A 43 -0.78 -15.21 -9.75
C ILE A 43 -1.20 -13.88 -10.40
N GLU A 44 -1.33 -12.82 -9.60
CA GLU A 44 -1.89 -11.54 -10.04
C GLU A 44 -0.83 -10.45 -10.00
N THR A 45 -0.94 -9.48 -10.91
CA THR A 45 -0.18 -8.24 -10.86
C THR A 45 -0.89 -7.21 -9.97
N ASN A 46 -0.20 -6.13 -9.61
CA ASN A 46 -0.81 -5.02 -8.88
C ASN A 46 -2.04 -4.46 -9.59
N TYR A 47 -2.01 -4.42 -10.92
CA TYR A 47 -3.13 -4.03 -11.76
C TYR A 47 -4.24 -5.09 -11.72
N SER A 48 -3.97 -6.34 -12.11
CA SER A 48 -5.02 -7.36 -12.22
C SER A 48 -5.71 -7.62 -10.88
N GLN A 49 -4.97 -7.59 -9.78
CA GLN A 49 -5.51 -7.69 -8.43
C GLN A 49 -6.48 -6.55 -8.10
N TYR A 50 -6.23 -5.34 -8.60
CA TYR A 50 -7.12 -4.19 -8.40
C TYR A 50 -8.41 -4.36 -9.18
N VAL A 51 -8.33 -4.58 -10.50
CA VAL A 51 -9.49 -4.66 -11.39
C VAL A 51 -10.40 -5.86 -11.07
N HIS A 52 -9.88 -6.90 -10.42
CA HIS A 52 -10.74 -7.98 -9.90
C HIS A 52 -11.64 -7.57 -8.73
N ALA A 53 -11.31 -6.48 -8.03
CA ALA A 53 -12.04 -6.01 -6.85
C ALA A 53 -12.66 -4.61 -7.01
N HIS A 54 -12.20 -3.84 -8.00
CA HIS A 54 -12.50 -2.42 -8.20
C HIS A 54 -12.51 -2.08 -9.70
N HIS A 55 -12.75 -0.81 -10.06
CA HIS A 55 -12.92 -0.38 -11.44
C HIS A 55 -11.56 -0.13 -12.13
N ALA A 56 -11.33 -0.72 -13.30
CA ALA A 56 -10.10 -0.50 -14.08
C ALA A 56 -9.84 0.99 -14.38
N GLU A 57 -10.92 1.74 -14.61
CA GLU A 57 -10.91 3.18 -14.89
C GLU A 57 -10.15 3.99 -13.84
N ASP A 58 -10.16 3.57 -12.58
CA ASP A 58 -9.42 4.24 -11.50
C ASP A 58 -7.92 4.31 -11.82
N LEU A 59 -7.36 3.17 -12.22
CA LEU A 59 -5.94 3.04 -12.53
C LEU A 59 -5.62 3.61 -13.91
N ASP A 60 -6.46 3.35 -14.91
CA ASP A 60 -6.25 3.85 -16.27
C ASP A 60 -6.27 5.38 -16.31
N THR A 61 -7.18 6.01 -15.57
CA THR A 61 -7.24 7.48 -15.44
C THR A 61 -6.04 8.01 -14.66
N THR A 62 -5.63 7.33 -13.59
CA THR A 62 -4.40 7.67 -12.84
C THR A 62 -3.17 7.63 -13.76
N ARG A 63 -3.06 6.62 -14.62
CA ARG A 63 -1.95 6.50 -15.58
C ARG A 63 -1.90 7.69 -16.54
N LYS A 64 -3.05 8.10 -17.10
CA LYS A 64 -3.16 9.27 -17.98
C LYS A 64 -2.74 10.56 -17.28
N ILE A 65 -3.19 10.76 -16.03
CA ILE A 65 -2.78 11.92 -15.22
C ILE A 65 -1.26 11.95 -15.02
N ILE A 66 -0.64 10.80 -14.73
CA ILE A 66 0.82 10.70 -14.59
C ILE A 66 1.51 10.98 -15.92
N GLU A 67 1.02 10.45 -17.03
CA GLU A 67 1.57 10.74 -18.37
C GLU A 67 1.55 12.24 -18.71
N GLU A 68 0.48 12.95 -18.32
CA GLU A 68 0.31 14.38 -18.59
C GLU A 68 1.11 15.28 -17.61
N MET A 69 1.07 15.00 -16.31
CA MET A 69 1.61 15.87 -15.27
C MET A 69 3.01 15.49 -14.82
N TYR A 70 3.36 14.21 -14.88
CA TYR A 70 4.59 13.63 -14.34
C TYR A 70 5.15 12.56 -15.30
N PRO A 71 5.45 12.89 -16.57
CA PRO A 71 5.81 11.89 -17.59
C PRO A 71 7.01 11.01 -17.19
N ASP A 72 7.95 11.57 -16.43
CA ASP A 72 9.12 10.83 -15.93
C ASP A 72 8.76 9.68 -14.95
N TYR A 73 7.57 9.71 -14.34
CA TYR A 73 7.05 8.66 -13.45
C TYR A 73 6.31 7.55 -14.20
N LEU A 74 5.96 7.76 -15.47
CA LEU A 74 5.17 6.80 -16.26
C LEU A 74 5.86 5.42 -16.39
N PRO A 75 7.18 5.32 -16.64
CA PRO A 75 7.86 4.02 -16.67
C PRO A 75 7.77 3.27 -15.33
N ALA A 76 7.88 4.00 -14.21
CA ALA A 76 7.76 3.43 -12.89
C ALA A 76 6.33 2.96 -12.61
N TYR A 77 5.32 3.73 -13.03
CA TYR A 77 3.91 3.36 -12.93
C TYR A 77 3.63 2.04 -13.66
N ASP A 78 4.03 1.95 -14.93
CA ASP A 78 3.81 0.76 -15.75
C ASP A 78 4.52 -0.48 -15.18
N SER A 79 5.74 -0.30 -14.65
CA SER A 79 6.49 -1.35 -13.98
C SER A 79 5.78 -1.84 -12.71
N VAL A 80 5.35 -0.91 -11.85
CA VAL A 80 4.63 -1.23 -10.61
C VAL A 80 3.32 -1.95 -10.92
N MET A 81 2.54 -1.49 -11.89
CA MET A 81 1.27 -2.12 -12.27
C MET A 81 1.43 -3.54 -12.81
N LYS A 82 2.55 -3.84 -13.49
CA LYS A 82 2.91 -5.18 -13.98
C LYS A 82 3.56 -6.07 -12.92
N SER A 83 4.11 -5.49 -11.85
CA SER A 83 4.73 -6.23 -10.76
C SER A 83 3.71 -7.06 -9.99
N THR A 84 4.13 -8.24 -9.52
CA THR A 84 3.37 -9.10 -8.61
C THR A 84 3.70 -8.82 -7.14
N LYS A 85 4.52 -7.81 -6.88
CA LYS A 85 4.97 -7.39 -5.55
C LYS A 85 4.63 -5.92 -5.33
N GLY A 86 4.24 -5.56 -4.11
CA GLY A 86 4.07 -4.15 -3.74
C GLY A 86 3.94 -3.91 -2.24
N HIS A 87 4.32 -2.72 -1.80
CA HIS A 87 4.00 -2.22 -0.46
C HIS A 87 2.52 -1.86 -0.40
N ARG A 88 1.92 -2.07 0.78
CA ARG A 88 0.48 -1.92 0.98
C ARG A 88 0.21 -1.13 2.25
N PHE A 89 -1.06 -0.77 2.42
CA PHE A 89 -1.63 -0.21 3.64
C PHE A 89 -1.34 1.26 3.93
N ASN A 90 -0.68 1.99 3.02
CA ASN A 90 -0.21 3.34 3.29
C ASN A 90 0.55 3.45 4.62
N MET A 91 1.34 2.42 4.93
CA MET A 91 2.05 2.30 6.20
C MET A 91 3.52 2.61 5.97
N PHE A 92 4.05 3.62 6.64
CA PHE A 92 5.46 4.00 6.55
C PHE A 92 5.89 4.82 7.76
N ILE A 93 7.20 4.90 7.98
CA ILE A 93 7.82 5.92 8.84
C ILE A 93 8.85 6.64 7.96
N MET A 94 8.70 7.95 7.83
CA MET A 94 9.55 8.75 6.94
C MET A 94 10.07 9.98 7.67
N LYS A 95 11.25 10.47 7.28
CA LYS A 95 11.67 11.82 7.63
C LYS A 95 10.73 12.84 6.99
N LYS A 96 10.54 13.97 7.67
CA LYS A 96 9.56 15.00 7.29
C LYS A 96 9.70 15.45 5.83
N ASN A 97 10.92 15.75 5.38
CA ASN A 97 11.17 16.20 4.02
C ASN A 97 10.75 15.18 2.95
N ARG A 98 10.98 13.88 3.20
CA ARG A 98 10.56 12.80 2.28
C ARG A 98 9.05 12.61 2.28
N PHE A 99 8.44 12.74 3.46
CA PHE A 99 6.99 12.71 3.58
C PHE A 99 6.33 13.87 2.83
N ASP A 100 6.83 15.09 3.01
CA ASP A 100 6.29 16.28 2.34
C ASP A 100 6.40 16.15 0.81
N GLU A 101 7.58 15.74 0.30
CA GLU A 101 7.83 15.50 -1.13
C GLU A 101 6.89 14.43 -1.71
N TYR A 102 6.71 13.31 -1.00
CA TYR A 102 5.78 12.27 -1.40
C TYR A 102 4.33 12.76 -1.40
N CYS A 103 3.90 13.47 -0.36
CA CYS A 103 2.54 13.96 -0.24
C CYS A 103 2.21 15.02 -1.29
N GLU A 104 3.13 15.94 -1.58
CA GLU A 104 2.95 16.93 -2.64
C GLU A 104 2.70 16.24 -3.99
N TRP A 105 3.56 15.29 -4.36
CA TRP A 105 3.39 14.52 -5.59
C TRP A 105 2.10 13.69 -5.59
N LEU A 106 1.83 12.95 -4.51
CA LEU A 106 0.65 12.07 -4.39
C LEU A 106 -0.66 12.86 -4.49
N PHE A 107 -0.81 13.93 -3.71
CA PHE A 107 -2.06 14.67 -3.67
C PHE A 107 -2.32 15.47 -4.93
N ASN A 108 -1.28 15.96 -5.62
CA ASN A 108 -1.46 16.56 -6.94
C ASN A 108 -2.12 15.59 -7.92
N ILE A 109 -1.71 14.31 -7.92
CA ILE A 109 -2.33 13.27 -8.75
C ILE A 109 -3.74 12.94 -8.25
N LEU A 110 -3.94 12.74 -6.95
CA LEU A 110 -5.24 12.32 -6.40
C LEU A 110 -6.32 13.41 -6.56
N PHE A 111 -5.98 14.69 -6.40
CA PHE A 111 -6.92 15.79 -6.63
C PHE A 111 -7.28 15.93 -8.10
N GLU A 112 -6.35 15.64 -9.01
CA GLU A 112 -6.68 15.60 -10.43
C GLU A 112 -7.56 14.39 -10.76
N LEU A 113 -7.31 13.24 -10.13
CA LEU A 113 -8.13 12.05 -10.28
C LEU A 113 -9.55 12.26 -9.78
N GLU A 114 -9.71 12.94 -8.64
CA GLU A 114 -11.03 13.30 -8.07
C GLU A 114 -11.87 14.14 -9.03
N LYS A 115 -11.26 15.03 -9.82
CA LYS A 115 -11.98 15.82 -10.82
C LYS A 115 -12.41 15.02 -12.04
N ARG A 116 -11.66 13.96 -12.38
CA ARG A 116 -11.84 13.20 -13.62
C ARG A 116 -12.70 11.96 -13.45
N LEU A 117 -12.74 11.37 -12.26
CA LEU A 117 -13.56 10.20 -11.97
C LEU A 117 -14.97 10.60 -11.57
N ASP A 118 -15.97 10.01 -12.23
CA ASP A 118 -17.34 9.98 -11.73
C ASP A 118 -17.52 8.75 -10.84
N ILE A 119 -17.66 8.99 -9.53
CA ILE A 119 -17.87 7.93 -8.53
C ILE A 119 -19.32 7.86 -8.05
N SER A 120 -20.27 8.52 -8.74
CA SER A 120 -21.67 8.63 -8.30
C SER A 120 -22.34 7.26 -8.12
N ASP A 121 -21.97 6.29 -8.96
CA ASP A 121 -22.48 4.92 -8.92
C ASP A 121 -21.60 3.95 -8.11
N TYR A 122 -20.54 4.44 -7.45
CA TYR A 122 -19.62 3.57 -6.71
C TYR A 122 -20.29 3.07 -5.44
N SER A 123 -20.02 1.81 -5.11
CA SER A 123 -20.37 1.30 -3.80
C SER A 123 -19.66 2.10 -2.70
N VAL A 124 -20.18 2.09 -1.47
CA VAL A 124 -19.51 2.72 -0.31
C VAL A 124 -18.05 2.26 -0.16
N ASN A 125 -17.77 1.01 -0.55
CA ASN A 125 -16.41 0.50 -0.53
C ASN A 125 -15.54 1.13 -1.62
N ASP A 126 -16.04 1.17 -2.86
CA ASP A 126 -15.28 1.63 -4.04
C ASP A 126 -15.11 3.15 -4.05
N ALA A 127 -16.01 3.91 -3.41
CA ALA A 127 -15.86 5.35 -3.18
C ALA A 127 -14.58 5.71 -2.38
N ARG A 128 -13.90 4.71 -1.79
CA ARG A 128 -12.56 4.85 -1.19
C ARG A 128 -11.41 4.71 -2.21
N VAL A 129 -11.71 4.77 -3.50
CA VAL A 129 -10.79 4.67 -4.65
C VAL A 129 -9.49 5.40 -4.42
N PHE A 130 -9.51 6.65 -3.98
CA PHE A 130 -8.30 7.47 -3.77
C PHE A 130 -7.35 6.83 -2.75
N GLY A 131 -7.90 6.19 -1.71
CA GLY A 131 -7.13 5.39 -0.76
C GLY A 131 -6.50 4.17 -1.42
N PHE A 132 -7.25 3.42 -2.23
CA PHE A 132 -6.74 2.21 -2.89
C PHE A 132 -5.72 2.50 -4.00
N VAL A 133 -5.88 3.62 -4.72
CA VAL A 133 -4.91 4.13 -5.70
C VAL A 133 -3.64 4.57 -4.99
N SER A 134 -3.75 5.34 -3.89
CA SER A 134 -2.57 5.81 -3.13
C SER A 134 -1.68 4.67 -2.62
N GLU A 135 -2.26 3.52 -2.25
CA GLU A 135 -1.48 2.36 -1.83
C GLU A 135 -0.50 1.86 -2.90
N ARG A 136 -0.81 2.06 -4.18
CA ARG A 136 0.05 1.66 -5.30
C ARG A 136 1.05 2.74 -5.68
N LEU A 137 0.64 4.00 -5.57
CA LEU A 137 1.46 5.15 -5.97
C LEU A 137 2.71 5.33 -5.10
N LEU A 138 2.72 4.82 -3.86
CA LEU A 138 3.93 4.82 -3.02
C LEU A 138 5.12 4.13 -3.71
N ASP A 139 4.90 2.96 -4.32
CA ASP A 139 5.98 2.22 -5.00
C ASP A 139 6.42 2.92 -6.29
N VAL A 140 5.50 3.60 -6.97
CA VAL A 140 5.80 4.41 -8.16
C VAL A 140 6.73 5.56 -7.81
N TRP A 141 6.44 6.25 -6.71
CA TRP A 141 7.27 7.34 -6.21
C TRP A 141 8.66 6.86 -5.79
N LEU A 142 8.75 5.75 -5.05
CA LEU A 142 10.02 5.18 -4.61
C LEU A 142 10.88 4.71 -5.79
N LEU A 143 10.27 4.08 -6.80
CA LEU A 143 10.99 3.58 -7.96
C LEU A 143 11.56 4.72 -8.82
N THR A 144 10.85 5.84 -8.91
CA THR A 144 11.29 7.02 -9.69
C THR A 144 12.36 7.83 -8.96
N THR A 145 12.19 8.06 -7.66
CA THR A 145 13.11 8.88 -6.86
C THR A 145 14.39 8.14 -6.45
N HIS A 146 14.38 6.80 -6.54
CA HIS A 146 15.48 5.93 -6.12
C HIS A 146 15.89 6.09 -4.64
N TYR A 147 15.00 6.61 -3.79
CA TYR A 147 15.30 6.71 -2.36
C TYR A 147 15.45 5.34 -1.72
N GLY A 148 16.52 5.18 -0.94
CA GLY A 148 16.72 3.99 -0.11
C GLY A 148 15.67 3.90 1.00
N TYR A 149 15.20 2.68 1.25
CA TYR A 149 14.27 2.39 2.35
C TYR A 149 14.67 1.11 3.09
N ARG A 150 14.16 0.93 4.30
CA ARG A 150 14.24 -0.35 5.04
C ARG A 150 12.86 -0.94 5.26
N GLU A 151 12.76 -2.26 5.11
CA GLU A 151 11.52 -3.00 5.38
C GLU A 151 11.53 -3.53 6.82
N LEU A 152 10.45 -3.30 7.56
CA LEU A 152 10.21 -3.89 8.88
C LEU A 152 8.98 -4.81 8.85
N PRO A 153 8.96 -5.86 9.69
CA PRO A 153 7.73 -6.59 9.93
C PRO A 153 6.68 -5.70 10.61
N TYR A 154 5.41 -6.10 10.49
CA TYR A 154 4.28 -5.47 11.18
C TYR A 154 3.41 -6.55 11.82
N ILE A 155 2.61 -6.15 12.81
CA ILE A 155 1.66 -7.00 13.54
C ILE A 155 0.25 -6.43 13.45
N PHE A 156 -0.75 -7.33 13.41
CA PHE A 156 -2.15 -6.97 13.59
C PHE A 156 -2.52 -6.99 15.07
N MET A 157 -3.17 -5.93 15.54
CA MET A 157 -3.55 -5.81 16.95
C MET A 157 -4.85 -6.54 17.27
N GLU A 158 -5.76 -6.60 16.30
CA GLU A 158 -7.03 -7.32 16.44
C GLU A 158 -6.81 -8.82 16.58
N ASP A 159 -7.73 -9.50 17.25
CA ASP A 159 -7.69 -10.96 17.37
C ASP A 159 -8.06 -11.60 16.05
N GLU A 160 -7.03 -12.08 15.35
CA GLU A 160 -7.23 -12.95 14.22
C GLU A 160 -7.64 -14.32 14.75
N ASN A 161 -8.94 -14.59 14.71
CA ASN A 161 -9.47 -15.90 15.04
C ASN A 161 -9.19 -16.86 13.86
N TRP A 162 -7.94 -17.32 13.78
CA TRP A 162 -7.41 -18.16 12.69
C TRP A 162 -8.25 -19.41 12.44
N LEU A 163 -8.86 -19.98 13.49
CA LEU A 163 -9.79 -21.11 13.38
C LEU A 163 -11.06 -20.74 12.60
N LYS A 164 -11.68 -19.59 12.88
CA LYS A 164 -12.84 -19.09 12.12
C LYS A 164 -12.48 -18.71 10.69
N LYS A 165 -11.31 -18.09 10.47
CA LYS A 165 -10.84 -17.75 9.11
C LYS A 165 -10.54 -19.01 8.30
N GLY A 166 -9.90 -20.00 8.90
CA GLY A 166 -9.60 -21.29 8.28
C GLY A 166 -10.86 -22.07 7.91
N SER A 167 -11.83 -22.18 8.84
CA SER A 167 -13.10 -22.84 8.56
C SER A 167 -13.93 -22.12 7.50
N ALA A 168 -13.99 -20.78 7.54
CA ALA A 168 -14.69 -19.98 6.51
C ALA A 168 -13.98 -20.01 5.14
N PHE A 169 -12.67 -20.17 5.09
CA PHE A 169 -11.94 -20.36 3.83
C PHE A 169 -12.21 -21.75 3.24
N ILE A 170 -12.19 -22.80 4.07
CA ILE A 170 -12.51 -24.17 3.64
C ILE A 170 -13.98 -24.25 3.20
N MET A 171 -14.93 -23.66 3.94
CA MET A 171 -16.34 -23.60 3.53
C MET A 171 -16.54 -22.87 2.20
N ARG A 172 -15.83 -21.77 1.94
CA ARG A 172 -15.94 -21.07 0.65
C ARG A 172 -15.29 -21.83 -0.50
N LYS A 173 -14.29 -22.67 -0.23
CA LYS A 173 -13.55 -23.42 -1.26
C LYS A 173 -14.12 -24.81 -1.53
N PHE A 174 -14.76 -25.44 -0.53
CA PHE A 174 -15.23 -26.82 -0.57
C PHE A 174 -16.67 -27.00 -0.09
N GLY A 175 -17.30 -25.95 0.45
CA GLY A 175 -18.75 -25.92 0.62
C GLY A 175 -19.38 -25.82 -0.76
N LYS A 176 -20.05 -26.90 -1.17
CA LYS A 176 -20.88 -26.93 -2.38
C LYS A 176 -21.92 -25.81 -2.34
N LYS A 177 -22.31 -25.35 -3.54
CA LYS A 177 -23.51 -24.52 -3.79
C LYS A 177 -24.70 -24.98 -2.96
#